data_AF-A0A352FKG4-F1
#
_entry.id   AF-A0A352FKG4-F1
#
_cell.length_a   1.000
_cell.length_b   1.000
_cell.length_c   1.000
_cell.angle_alpha   90.00
_cell.angle_beta   90.00
_cell.angle_gamma   90.00
#
_symmetry.space_group_name_H-M   'P 1'
#
loop_
_entity.id
_entity.type
_entity.pdbx_description
1 polymer ?
#
loop_
_entity_poly.entity_id
_entity_poly.type
_entity_poly.pdbx_seq_one_letter_code
_entity_poly.pdbx_strand_id
1 'polypeptide(L)'
;MQPNLNRAPDYYAILGASEDASPREIERLYKRQAHQRHPDRGGAEEDMKALNEAYSVLHDEAARKQYDARRRGPATTGKAVQSAAAAREVGWYGQLLSALMCLALGLLLLLLVHFNGLWFLWPLSILAAGVILFGVMIAHSTMTNVRESLRAGHPVRRFRAAQEVVFWLVVAGGGYGVYLILTTV
;
A
#
# COMPACT_ATOMS: atom_id res chain seq x y z
N MET A 1 -10.25 3.54 52.32
CA MET A 1 -9.74 3.43 50.94
C MET A 1 -8.83 2.22 50.89
N GLN A 2 -9.18 1.21 50.09
CA GLN A 2 -8.43 -0.04 50.01
C GLN A 2 -7.12 0.21 49.23
N PRO A 3 -5.96 -0.27 49.71
CA PRO A 3 -4.71 -0.14 48.97
C PRO A 3 -4.71 -1.13 47.80
N ASN A 4 -4.75 -0.60 46.58
CA ASN A 4 -4.65 -1.40 45.36
C ASN A 4 -3.18 -1.85 45.17
N LEU A 5 -2.81 -2.96 45.82
CA LEU A 5 -1.44 -3.50 45.91
C LEU A 5 -0.86 -4.11 44.60
N ASN A 6 -1.34 -3.72 43.41
CA ASN A 6 -1.02 -4.44 42.17
C ASN A 6 -0.65 -3.56 40.94
N ARG A 7 0.09 -2.45 41.11
CA ARG A 7 0.75 -1.79 39.95
C ARG A 7 1.83 -0.79 40.34
N ALA A 8 3.10 -1.11 40.02
CA ALA A 8 4.27 -0.23 40.13
C ALA A 8 4.55 0.34 41.55
N PRO A 9 5.80 0.73 41.89
CA PRO A 9 6.07 1.37 43.17
C PRO A 9 5.28 2.69 43.28
N ASP A 10 4.31 2.74 44.20
CA ASP A 10 3.54 3.94 44.47
C ASP A 10 4.36 4.88 45.35
N TYR A 11 4.83 6.00 44.79
CA TYR A 11 5.69 6.95 45.49
C TYR A 11 5.00 7.54 46.72
N TYR A 12 3.66 7.64 46.70
CA TYR A 12 2.87 8.07 47.87
C TYR A 12 2.94 7.06 49.00
N ALA A 13 2.87 5.76 48.68
CA ALA A 13 2.98 4.69 49.66
C ALA A 13 4.40 4.59 50.23
N ILE A 14 5.43 4.79 49.40
CA ILE A 14 6.85 4.77 49.84
C ILE A 14 7.11 5.88 50.86
N LEU A 15 6.61 7.09 50.60
CA LEU A 15 6.74 8.24 51.49
C LEU A 15 5.74 8.24 52.66
N GLY A 16 4.71 7.39 52.59
CA GLY A 16 3.59 7.37 53.54
C GLY A 16 2.77 8.67 53.52
N ALA A 17 2.73 9.33 52.37
CA ALA A 17 2.00 10.58 52.15
C ALA A 17 0.63 10.31 51.51
N SER A 18 -0.37 11.11 51.85
CA SER A 18 -1.65 11.09 51.14
C SER A 18 -1.51 11.71 49.75
N GLU A 19 -2.39 11.31 48.82
CA GLU A 19 -2.49 11.91 47.48
C GLU A 19 -2.83 13.40 47.53
N ASP A 20 -3.44 13.88 48.62
CA ASP A 20 -3.77 15.28 48.88
C ASP A 20 -2.70 16.01 49.70
N ALA A 21 -1.57 15.36 50.03
CA ALA A 21 -0.55 15.95 50.87
C ALA A 21 0.05 17.22 50.23
N SER A 22 0.18 18.28 51.03
CA SER A 22 0.84 19.52 50.58
C SER A 22 2.35 19.32 50.39
N PRO A 23 3.03 20.14 49.58
CA PRO A 23 4.49 20.04 49.40
C PRO A 23 5.27 20.14 50.72
N ARG A 24 4.81 21.01 51.64
CA ARG A 24 5.38 21.15 52.98
C ARG A 24 5.22 19.89 53.83
N GLU A 25 4.11 19.18 53.64
CA GLU A 25 3.85 17.92 54.33
C GLU A 25 4.71 16.79 53.78
N ILE A 26 4.88 16.70 52.45
CA ILE A 26 5.77 15.77 51.76
C ILE A 26 7.22 15.94 52.26
N GLU A 27 7.70 17.18 52.39
CA GLU A 27 9.04 17.47 52.92
C GLU A 27 9.20 17.02 54.38
N ARG A 28 8.20 17.26 55.22
CA ARG A 28 8.21 16.83 56.63
C ARG A 28 8.21 15.31 56.76
N LEU A 29 7.43 14.62 55.95
CA LEU A 29 7.36 13.15 55.91
C LEU A 29 8.68 12.54 55.43
N TYR A 30 9.29 13.12 54.39
CA TYR A 30 10.60 12.72 53.88
C TYR A 30 11.67 12.81 54.95
N LYS A 31 11.82 13.97 55.61
CA LYS A 31 12.80 14.16 56.69
C LYS A 31 12.65 13.13 57.81
N ARG A 32 11.41 12.84 58.21
CA ARG A 32 11.12 11.84 59.24
C ARG A 32 11.50 10.42 58.81
N GLN A 33 11.16 10.02 57.59
CA GLN A 33 11.50 8.68 57.07
C GLN A 33 13.00 8.53 56.79
N ALA A 34 13.67 9.58 56.30
CA ALA A 34 15.11 9.57 56.03
C ALA A 34 15.93 9.35 57.30
N HIS A 35 15.51 9.92 58.43
CA HIS A 35 16.16 9.67 59.72
C HIS A 35 15.95 8.24 60.25
N GLN A 36 14.86 7.58 59.87
CA GLN A 36 14.55 6.20 60.27
C GLN A 36 15.25 5.17 59.40
N ARG A 37 15.38 5.45 58.10
CA ARG A 37 15.99 4.56 57.09
C ARG A 37 17.48 4.87 56.83
N HIS A 38 18.13 5.65 57.69
CA HIS A 38 19.51 6.04 57.50
C HIS A 38 20.47 4.83 57.57
N PRO A 39 21.45 4.70 56.65
CA PRO A 39 22.38 3.57 56.63
C PRO A 39 23.19 3.43 57.92
N ASP A 40 23.55 4.55 58.56
CA ASP A 40 24.24 4.54 59.87
C ASP A 40 23.43 3.91 61.02
N ARG A 41 22.12 3.70 60.83
CA ARG A 41 21.23 3.04 61.80
C ARG A 41 20.80 1.63 61.37
N GLY A 42 21.45 1.06 60.36
CA GLY A 42 21.16 -0.27 59.83
C GLY A 42 20.04 -0.32 58.78
N GLY A 43 19.68 0.83 58.18
CA GLY A 43 18.77 0.89 57.05
C GLY A 43 19.42 0.42 55.75
N ALA A 44 18.65 -0.22 54.87
CA ALA A 44 19.14 -0.64 53.55
C ALA A 44 19.29 0.58 52.62
N GLU A 45 20.40 0.63 51.87
CA GLU A 45 20.68 1.69 50.90
C GLU A 45 19.58 1.77 49.82
N GLU A 46 18.99 0.63 49.48
CA GLU A 46 17.88 0.51 48.53
C GLU A 46 16.61 1.24 49.01
N ASP A 47 16.31 1.17 50.32
CA ASP A 47 15.14 1.83 50.91
C ASP A 47 15.30 3.36 50.92
N MET A 48 16.52 3.83 51.15
CA MET A 48 16.86 5.26 51.08
C MET A 48 16.79 5.76 49.64
N LYS A 49 17.26 4.96 48.68
CA LYS A 49 17.18 5.29 47.25
C LYS A 49 15.74 5.42 46.77
N ALA A 50 14.87 4.49 47.15
CA ALA A 50 13.44 4.54 46.85
C ALA A 50 12.76 5.76 47.49
N LEU A 51 13.14 6.12 48.73
CA LEU A 51 12.63 7.30 49.41
C LEU A 51 13.02 8.60 48.71
N ASN A 52 14.28 8.71 48.25
CA ASN A 52 14.78 9.87 47.52
C ASN A 52 14.11 10.03 46.15
N GLU A 53 13.88 8.92 45.46
CA GLU A 53 13.16 8.91 44.18
C GLU A 53 11.69 9.31 44.35
N ALA A 54 11.02 8.81 45.38
CA ALA A 54 9.65 9.23 45.70
C ALA A 54 9.58 10.73 46.01
N TYR A 55 10.53 11.25 46.79
CA TYR A 55 10.57 12.67 47.13
C TYR A 55 10.83 13.57 45.91
N SER A 56 11.76 13.20 45.02
CA SER A 56 12.08 14.03 43.85
C SER A 56 10.91 14.17 42.89
N VAL A 57 10.07 13.13 42.75
CA VAL A 57 8.88 13.15 41.91
C VAL A 57 7.71 13.87 42.58
N LEU A 58 7.52 13.71 43.89
CA LEU A 58 6.36 14.26 44.61
C LEU A 58 6.53 15.70 45.10
N HIS A 59 7.77 16.15 45.31
CA HIS A 59 8.07 17.51 45.79
C HIS A 59 7.84 18.58 44.71
N ASP A 60 8.18 18.30 43.46
CA ASP A 60 7.95 19.20 42.33
C ASP A 60 6.51 19.05 41.80
N GLU A 61 5.76 20.15 41.75
CA GLU A 61 4.37 20.16 41.30
C GLU A 61 4.22 19.70 39.83
N ALA A 62 5.16 20.08 38.96
CA ALA A 62 5.14 19.66 37.56
C ALA A 62 5.46 18.16 37.43
N ALA A 63 6.44 17.66 38.18
CA ALA A 63 6.78 16.25 38.19
C ALA A 63 5.66 15.40 38.79
N ARG A 64 5.04 15.86 39.88
CA ARG A 64 3.87 15.23 40.52
C ARG A 64 2.68 15.18 39.58
N LYS A 65 2.37 16.27 38.86
CA LYS A 65 1.30 16.28 37.85
C LYS A 65 1.55 15.25 36.75
N GLN A 66 2.79 15.12 36.27
CA GLN A 66 3.15 14.11 35.26
C GLN A 66 3.09 12.68 35.81
N TYR A 67 3.46 12.50 37.08
CA TYR A 67 3.34 11.22 37.77
C TYR A 67 1.87 10.83 37.94
N ASP A 68 1.02 11.74 38.43
CA ASP A 68 -0.41 11.53 38.62
C ASP A 68 -1.15 11.29 37.29
N ALA A 69 -0.71 11.94 36.22
CA ALA A 69 -1.22 11.72 34.87
C ALA A 69 -0.85 10.33 34.33
N ARG A 70 0.36 9.84 34.63
CA ARG A 70 0.82 8.49 34.25
C ARG A 70 0.22 7.40 35.13
N ARG A 71 0.11 7.63 36.44
CA ARG A 71 -0.43 6.70 37.45
C ARG A 71 -1.92 6.46 37.25
N ARG A 72 -2.69 7.49 36.88
CA ARG A 72 -4.10 7.31 36.49
C ARG A 72 -4.27 6.48 35.21
N GLY A 73 -3.19 6.20 34.49
CA GLY A 73 -3.18 5.45 33.24
C GLY A 73 -3.96 6.17 32.14
N PRO A 74 -3.68 5.89 30.87
CA PRO A 74 -4.62 6.28 29.84
C PRO A 74 -5.87 5.44 30.06
N ALA A 75 -7.00 6.05 30.43
CA ALA A 75 -8.28 5.48 30.01
C ALA A 75 -8.13 5.26 28.50
N THR A 76 -8.12 4.01 28.06
CA THR A 76 -7.82 3.54 26.70
C THR A 76 -8.11 4.57 25.61
N THR A 77 -7.15 5.43 25.29
CA THR A 77 -7.33 6.47 24.26
C THR A 77 -5.99 6.79 23.61
N GLY A 78 -5.24 5.75 23.25
CA GLY A 78 -3.87 5.88 22.75
C GLY A 78 -3.60 4.97 21.56
N LYS A 79 -4.37 5.13 20.47
CA LYS A 79 -3.93 4.93 19.07
C LYS A 79 -4.94 5.40 18.02
N ALA A 80 -6.18 5.74 18.39
CA ALA A 80 -7.15 6.31 17.45
C ALA A 80 -7.14 7.87 17.38
N VAL A 81 -6.73 8.58 18.45
CA VAL A 81 -6.95 10.03 18.54
C VAL A 81 -5.87 10.89 17.86
N GLN A 82 -4.62 10.43 17.74
CA GLN A 82 -3.63 11.15 16.91
C GLN A 82 -3.96 11.05 15.41
N SER A 83 -4.55 9.93 14.96
CA SER A 83 -5.10 9.82 13.60
C SER A 83 -6.38 10.65 13.44
N ALA A 84 -7.25 10.71 14.45
CA ALA A 84 -8.50 11.46 14.38
C ALA A 84 -8.35 12.99 14.48
N ALA A 85 -7.35 13.51 15.22
CA ALA A 85 -7.09 14.95 15.30
C ALA A 85 -6.43 15.49 14.01
N ALA A 86 -5.46 14.76 13.46
CA ALA A 86 -4.90 15.06 12.14
C ALA A 86 -5.96 14.90 11.02
N ALA A 87 -6.88 13.93 11.13
CA ALA A 87 -7.99 13.76 10.19
C ALA A 87 -9.07 14.88 10.28
N ARG A 88 -9.11 15.66 11.35
CA ARG A 88 -10.02 16.82 11.48
C ARG A 88 -9.43 18.11 10.92
N GLU A 89 -8.11 18.30 11.06
CA GLU A 89 -7.35 19.45 10.53
C GLU A 89 -7.04 19.31 9.04
N VAL A 90 -7.01 18.08 8.51
CA VAL A 90 -7.19 17.80 7.08
C VAL A 90 -8.66 18.06 6.73
N GLY A 91 -9.09 19.32 6.87
CA GLY A 91 -10.37 19.80 6.39
C GLY A 91 -10.51 19.54 4.89
N TRP A 92 -11.65 19.90 4.32
CA TRP A 92 -12.02 19.68 2.90
C TRP A 92 -10.86 19.76 1.87
N TYR A 93 -9.83 20.58 2.10
CA TYR A 93 -8.55 20.60 1.39
C TYR A 93 -7.85 19.24 1.21
N GLY A 94 -7.86 18.33 2.18
CA GLY A 94 -7.23 17.01 1.99
C GLY A 94 -8.10 16.01 1.25
N GLN A 95 -9.42 16.16 1.33
CA GLN A 95 -10.32 15.44 0.41
C GLN A 95 -10.08 15.92 -1.02
N LEU A 96 -9.88 17.23 -1.21
CA LEU A 96 -9.51 17.82 -2.50
C LEU A 96 -8.13 17.34 -2.98
N LEU A 97 -7.13 17.27 -2.10
CA LEU A 97 -5.79 16.77 -2.44
C LEU A 97 -5.81 15.28 -2.78
N SER A 98 -6.58 14.47 -2.05
CA SER A 98 -6.78 13.05 -2.34
C SER A 98 -7.49 12.86 -3.69
N ALA A 99 -8.53 13.66 -3.96
CA ALA A 99 -9.20 13.66 -5.25
C ALA A 99 -8.24 14.04 -6.38
N LEU A 100 -7.41 15.07 -6.20
CA LEU A 100 -6.38 15.47 -7.17
C LEU A 100 -5.34 14.37 -7.41
N MET A 101 -4.87 13.69 -6.37
CA MET A 101 -3.94 12.56 -6.51
C MET A 101 -4.58 11.37 -7.25
N CYS A 102 -5.85 11.09 -6.96
CA CYS A 102 -6.61 10.06 -7.64
C CYS A 102 -6.79 10.40 -9.13
N LEU A 103 -7.13 11.66 -9.44
CA LEU A 103 -7.24 12.14 -10.81
C LEU A 103 -5.88 12.14 -11.53
N ALA A 104 -4.79 12.54 -10.88
CA ALA A 104 -3.44 12.52 -11.44
C ALA A 104 -2.96 11.09 -11.73
N LEU A 105 -3.25 10.15 -10.83
CA LEU A 105 -2.97 8.73 -11.03
C LEU A 105 -3.82 8.14 -12.17
N GLY A 106 -5.10 8.52 -12.25
CA GLY A 106 -5.97 8.17 -13.36
C GLY A 106 -5.48 8.72 -14.70
N LEU A 107 -5.02 9.98 -14.72
CA LEU A 107 -4.41 10.60 -15.89
C LEU A 107 -3.11 9.89 -16.28
N LEU A 108 -2.28 9.50 -15.31
CA LEU A 108 -1.07 8.70 -15.53
C LEU A 108 -1.40 7.34 -16.14
N LEU A 109 -2.45 6.65 -15.66
CA LEU A 109 -2.94 5.41 -16.22
C LEU A 109 -3.45 5.59 -17.66
N LEU A 110 -4.16 6.69 -17.94
CA LEU A 110 -4.57 7.05 -19.30
C LEU A 110 -3.36 7.33 -20.21
N LEU A 111 -2.34 8.00 -19.69
CA LEU A 111 -1.07 8.25 -20.38
C LEU A 111 -0.32 6.93 -20.62
N LEU A 112 -0.42 5.97 -19.70
CA LEU A 112 0.10 4.62 -19.85
C LEU A 112 -0.64 3.85 -20.95
N VAL A 113 -1.97 3.98 -21.05
CA VAL A 113 -2.76 3.44 -22.16
C VAL A 113 -2.37 4.09 -23.49
N HIS A 114 -2.13 5.40 -23.49
CA HIS A 114 -1.62 6.12 -24.66
C HIS A 114 -0.23 5.62 -25.08
N PHE A 115 0.67 5.37 -24.12
CA PHE A 115 1.98 4.75 -24.35
C PHE A 115 1.87 3.28 -24.80
N ASN A 116 0.82 2.57 -24.38
CA ASN A 116 0.47 1.21 -24.77
C ASN A 116 -0.27 1.15 -26.14
N GLY A 117 -0.17 2.22 -26.93
CA GLY A 117 -0.87 2.37 -28.20
C GLY A 117 -0.21 1.73 -29.42
N LEU A 118 1.04 1.26 -29.40
CA LEU A 118 1.72 0.83 -30.65
C LEU A 118 2.83 -0.24 -30.54
N TRP A 119 3.02 -0.91 -29.39
CA TRP A 119 3.97 -2.05 -29.28
C TRP A 119 3.28 -3.42 -29.10
N PHE A 120 2.12 -3.51 -28.43
CA PHE A 120 1.40 -4.78 -28.23
C PHE A 120 0.55 -5.22 -29.44
N LEU A 121 0.25 -4.31 -30.39
CA LEU A 121 -0.45 -4.68 -31.64
C LEU A 121 0.43 -5.49 -32.59
N TRP A 122 1.75 -5.42 -32.48
CA TRP A 122 2.64 -6.12 -33.40
C TRP A 122 2.47 -7.65 -33.36
N PRO A 123 2.34 -8.31 -32.19
CA PRO A 123 1.90 -9.70 -32.10
C PRO A 123 0.55 -10.01 -32.78
N LEU A 124 -0.43 -9.10 -32.69
CA LEU A 124 -1.73 -9.28 -33.36
C LEU A 124 -1.62 -9.11 -34.87
N SER A 125 -0.80 -8.18 -35.35
CA SER A 125 -0.48 -8.04 -36.79
C SER A 125 0.22 -9.29 -37.33
N ILE A 126 1.14 -9.88 -36.55
CA ILE A 126 1.79 -11.16 -36.90
C ILE A 126 0.76 -12.29 -36.94
N LEU A 127 -0.12 -12.37 -35.95
CA LEU A 127 -1.19 -13.37 -35.92
C LEU A 127 -2.14 -13.22 -37.12
N ALA A 128 -2.54 -11.99 -37.43
CA ALA A 128 -3.38 -11.69 -38.59
C ALA A 128 -2.71 -12.10 -39.91
N ALA A 129 -1.42 -11.78 -40.09
CA ALA A 129 -0.65 -12.24 -41.23
C ALA A 129 -0.58 -13.77 -41.31
N GLY A 130 -0.41 -14.44 -40.16
CA GLY A 130 -0.44 -15.90 -40.05
C GLY A 130 -1.77 -16.51 -40.48
N VAL A 131 -2.90 -15.95 -40.02
CA VAL A 131 -4.25 -16.41 -40.39
C VAL A 131 -4.52 -16.20 -41.89
N ILE A 132 -4.13 -15.05 -42.44
CA ILE A 132 -4.28 -14.77 -43.88
C ILE A 132 -3.47 -15.78 -44.70
N LEU A 133 -2.19 -16.00 -44.34
CA LEU A 133 -1.32 -16.96 -45.02
C LEU A 133 -1.89 -18.38 -44.95
N PHE A 134 -2.35 -18.79 -43.77
CA PHE A 134 -2.94 -20.11 -43.56
C PHE A 134 -4.23 -20.29 -44.37
N GLY A 135 -5.10 -19.27 -44.41
CA GLY A 135 -6.30 -19.27 -45.25
C GLY A 135 -5.99 -19.39 -46.74
N VAL A 136 -5.00 -18.64 -47.23
CA VAL A 136 -4.51 -18.73 -48.62
C VAL A 136 -3.98 -20.12 -48.92
N MET A 137 -3.24 -20.73 -47.99
CA MET A 137 -2.71 -22.08 -48.15
C MET A 137 -3.81 -23.15 -48.20
N ILE A 138 -4.85 -23.05 -47.35
CA ILE A 138 -6.02 -23.94 -47.42
C ILE A 138 -6.78 -23.74 -48.72
N ALA A 139 -7.03 -22.50 -49.14
CA ALA A 139 -7.71 -22.22 -50.39
C ALA A 139 -6.94 -22.80 -51.60
N HIS A 140 -5.61 -22.67 -51.59
CA HIS A 140 -4.75 -23.27 -52.60
C HIS A 140 -4.84 -24.80 -52.56
N SER A 141 -4.74 -25.42 -51.38
CA SER A 141 -4.80 -26.88 -51.21
C SER A 141 -6.15 -27.48 -51.62
N THR A 142 -7.26 -26.83 -51.26
CA THR A 142 -8.60 -27.29 -51.68
C THR A 142 -8.77 -27.16 -53.19
N MET A 143 -8.30 -26.07 -53.80
CA MET A 143 -8.30 -25.89 -55.25
C MET A 143 -7.47 -26.95 -55.97
N THR A 144 -6.30 -27.32 -55.46
CA THR A 144 -5.48 -28.40 -56.05
C THR A 144 -6.13 -29.76 -55.87
N ASN A 145 -6.71 -30.05 -54.71
CA ASN A 145 -7.36 -31.34 -54.43
C ASN A 145 -8.64 -31.53 -55.26
N VAL A 146 -9.49 -30.50 -55.38
CA VAL A 146 -10.68 -30.54 -56.23
C VAL A 146 -10.28 -30.69 -57.71
N ARG A 147 -9.19 -30.07 -58.14
CA ARG A 147 -8.66 -30.24 -59.51
C ARG A 147 -8.20 -31.68 -59.78
N GLU A 148 -7.66 -32.35 -58.77
CA GLU A 148 -7.21 -33.73 -58.88
C GLU A 148 -8.37 -34.73 -58.93
N SER A 149 -9.49 -34.43 -58.27
CA SER A 149 -10.71 -35.26 -58.32
C SER A 149 -11.49 -35.14 -59.64
N LEU A 150 -11.17 -34.16 -60.51
CA LEU A 150 -11.77 -34.03 -61.83
C LEU A 150 -11.29 -35.14 -62.79
N ARG A 151 -12.24 -35.74 -63.52
CA ARG A 151 -11.98 -36.83 -64.50
C ARG A 151 -10.95 -36.41 -65.55
N ALA A 152 -10.08 -37.35 -65.92
CA ALA A 152 -9.07 -37.15 -66.97
C ALA A 152 -9.76 -36.88 -68.31
N GLY A 153 -9.68 -35.63 -68.78
CA GLY A 153 -10.33 -35.16 -70.01
C GLY A 153 -11.05 -33.81 -69.87
N HIS A 154 -11.29 -33.33 -68.64
CA HIS A 154 -11.99 -32.07 -68.42
C HIS A 154 -11.14 -30.85 -68.87
N PRO A 155 -11.70 -29.87 -69.63
CA PRO A 155 -10.95 -28.75 -70.20
C PRO A 155 -10.24 -27.89 -69.14
N VAL A 156 -10.78 -27.84 -67.92
CA VAL A 156 -10.21 -27.09 -66.78
C VAL A 156 -8.82 -27.60 -66.37
N ARG A 157 -8.51 -28.90 -66.57
CA ARG A 157 -7.16 -29.43 -66.29
C ARG A 157 -6.09 -28.81 -67.20
N ARG A 158 -6.46 -28.40 -68.42
CA ARG A 158 -5.54 -27.77 -69.39
C ARG A 158 -5.15 -26.35 -68.97
N PHE A 159 -6.01 -25.66 -68.24
CA PHE A 159 -5.78 -24.31 -67.74
C PHE A 159 -5.11 -24.27 -66.36
N ARG A 160 -4.43 -25.36 -65.96
CA ARG A 160 -3.76 -25.48 -64.65
C ARG A 160 -2.90 -24.27 -64.30
N ALA A 161 -1.98 -23.92 -65.20
CA ALA A 161 -1.07 -22.80 -65.00
C ALA A 161 -1.81 -21.46 -64.98
N ALA A 162 -2.82 -21.28 -65.85
CA ALA A 162 -3.60 -20.05 -65.89
C ALA A 162 -4.38 -19.82 -64.59
N GLN A 163 -4.95 -20.88 -64.01
CA GLN A 163 -5.68 -20.80 -62.75
C GLN A 163 -4.78 -20.50 -61.56
N GLU A 164 -3.59 -21.09 -61.50
CA GLU A 164 -2.59 -20.77 -60.46
C GLU A 164 -2.09 -19.33 -60.59
N VAL A 165 -1.82 -18.87 -61.82
CA VAL A 165 -1.42 -17.48 -62.08
C VAL A 165 -2.53 -16.51 -61.68
N VAL A 166 -3.78 -16.78 -62.05
CA VAL A 166 -4.92 -15.94 -61.65
C VAL A 166 -5.10 -15.92 -60.14
N PHE A 167 -4.98 -17.07 -59.46
CA PHE A 167 -5.08 -17.15 -58.01
C PHE A 167 -4.00 -16.28 -57.33
N TRP A 168 -2.73 -16.42 -57.72
CA TRP A 168 -1.66 -15.62 -57.14
C TRP A 168 -1.75 -14.14 -57.53
N LEU A 169 -2.25 -13.80 -58.72
CA LEU A 169 -2.52 -12.42 -59.11
C LEU A 169 -3.61 -11.78 -58.24
N VAL A 170 -4.67 -12.52 -57.90
CA VAL A 170 -5.72 -12.03 -57.00
C VAL A 170 -5.19 -11.84 -55.59
N VAL A 171 -4.42 -12.80 -55.06
CA VAL A 171 -3.81 -12.69 -53.72
C VAL A 171 -2.82 -11.52 -53.65
N ALA A 172 -1.93 -11.41 -54.64
CA ALA A 172 -0.96 -10.32 -54.72
C ALA A 172 -1.64 -8.96 -54.95
N GLY A 173 -2.67 -8.92 -55.80
CA GLY A 173 -3.46 -7.72 -56.07
C GLY A 173 -4.24 -7.25 -54.84
N GLY A 174 -4.84 -8.17 -54.07
CA GLY A 174 -5.50 -7.86 -52.81
C GLY A 174 -4.52 -7.31 -51.76
N GLY A 175 -3.36 -7.95 -51.61
CA GLY A 175 -2.29 -7.45 -50.73
C GLY A 175 -1.76 -6.08 -51.16
N TYR A 176 -1.56 -5.87 -52.46
CA TYR A 176 -1.13 -4.59 -53.02
C TYR A 176 -2.20 -3.49 -52.89
N GLY A 177 -3.48 -3.83 -53.02
CA GLY A 177 -4.58 -2.90 -52.80
C GLY A 177 -4.65 -2.43 -51.34
N VAL A 178 -4.50 -3.35 -50.39
CA VAL A 178 -4.40 -3.02 -48.95
C VAL A 178 -3.16 -2.15 -48.69
N TYR A 179 -2.02 -2.50 -49.30
CA TYR A 179 -0.80 -1.71 -49.21
C TYR A 179 -0.98 -0.28 -49.75
N LEU A 180 -1.63 -0.12 -50.91
CA LEU A 180 -1.93 1.19 -51.47
C LEU A 180 -2.82 2.00 -50.52
N ILE A 181 -3.91 1.42 -50.02
CA ILE A 181 -4.81 2.10 -49.07
C ILE A 181 -4.04 2.56 -47.82
N LEU A 182 -3.17 1.70 -47.27
CA LEU A 182 -2.33 2.01 -46.12
C LEU A 182 -1.27 3.10 -46.38
N THR A 183 -0.84 3.26 -47.64
CA THR A 183 0.22 4.20 -48.02
C THR A 183 -0.35 5.53 -48.53
N THR A 184 -1.59 5.54 -49.00
CA THR A 184 -2.28 6.74 -49.49
C THR A 184 -2.99 7.54 -48.40
N VAL A 185 -3.13 6.97 -47.20
CA VAL A 185 -3.68 7.61 -45.99
C VAL A 185 -2.54 8.12 -45.14
#